data_AF-A0AAW5JPI7-F1
#
_entry.id   AF-A0AAW5JPI7-F1
#
_cell.length_a   1.000
_cell.length_b   1.000
_cell.length_c   1.000
_cell.angle_alpha   90.00
_cell.angle_beta   90.00
_cell.angle_gamma   90.00
#
_symmetry.space_group_name_H-M   'P 1'
#
loop_
_entity.id
_entity.type
_entity.pdbx_description
1 polymer ?
#
loop_
_entity_poly.entity_id
_entity_poly.type
_entity_poly.pdbx_seq_one_letter_code
_entity_poly.pdbx_strand_id
1 'polypeptide(L)' 'MKKRKLAAPIVISVLVGLWLLGYAVLIFLVPAIPLWIKLLGAVIPLALLGVTIYVLCERIKEIRSGEEDDLDNY' A
#
# COMPACT_ATOMS: atom_id res chain seq x y z
N MET A 1 20.67 -3.39 -14.13
CA MET A 1 19.60 -2.40 -14.40
C MET A 1 18.29 -2.67 -13.64
N LYS A 2 17.84 -3.92 -13.46
CA LYS A 2 16.54 -4.26 -12.80
C LYS A 2 16.37 -3.79 -11.34
N LYS A 3 17.40 -3.83 -10.49
CA LYS A 3 17.29 -3.45 -9.05
C LYS A 3 16.98 -1.97 -8.81
N ARG A 4 17.48 -1.06 -9.66
CA ARG A 4 17.22 0.38 -9.53
C ARG A 4 15.76 0.75 -9.84
N LYS A 5 15.11 0.03 -10.77
CA LYS A 5 13.71 0.26 -11.14
C LYS A 5 12.72 -0.11 -10.03
N LEU A 6 13.10 -1.04 -9.14
CA LEU A 6 12.26 -1.44 -8.01
C LEU A 6 12.37 -0.52 -6.78
N ALA A 7 13.39 0.33 -6.70
CA ALA A 7 13.61 1.18 -5.54
C ALA A 7 12.46 2.17 -5.33
N ALA A 8 12.03 2.86 -6.40
CA ALA A 8 10.93 3.82 -6.34
C ALA A 8 9.59 3.20 -5.89
N PRO A 9 9.06 2.15 -6.55
CA PRO A 9 7.79 1.56 -6.13
C PRO A 9 7.85 0.99 -4.71
N ILE A 10 8.96 0.35 -4.31
CA ILE A 10 9.10 -0.18 -2.93
C ILE A 10 9.07 0.97 -1.90
N VAL A 11 9.85 2.04 -2.12
CA VAL A 11 9.90 3.17 -1.18
C VAL A 11 8.53 3.81 -1.03
N ILE A 12 7.84 4.05 -2.15
CA ILE A 12 6.50 4.65 -2.12
C ILE A 12 5.51 3.72 -1.41
N SER A 13 5.50 2.42 -1.71
CA SER A 13 4.62 1.46 -1.04
C SER A 13 4.88 1.36 0.46
N VAL A 14 6.14 1.47 0.90
CA VAL A 14 6.47 1.50 2.34
C VAL A 14 5.97 2.79 2.99
N LEU A 15 6.17 3.95 2.37
CA LEU A 15 5.69 5.23 2.92
C LEU A 15 4.17 5.26 3.02
N VAL A 16 3.46 4.84 1.97
CA VAL A 16 2.00 4.71 1.97
C VAL A 16 1.55 3.67 3.00
N GLY A 17 2.25 2.54 3.10
CA GLY A 17 1.92 1.49 4.06
C GLY A 17 2.06 1.96 5.51
N LEU A 18 3.13 2.66 5.85
CA LEU A 18 3.34 3.27 7.17
C LEU A 18 2.27 4.33 7.47
N TRP A 19 1.92 5.16 6.48
CA TRP A 19 0.88 6.17 6.62
C TRP A 19 -0.50 5.54 6.91
N LEU A 20 -0.88 4.51 6.17
CA LEU A 20 -2.13 3.77 6.35
C LEU A 20 -2.17 3.04 7.70
N LEU A 21 -1.06 2.41 8.10
CA LEU A 21 -0.93 1.80 9.43
C LEU A 21 -1.04 2.84 10.54
N GLY A 22 -0.41 4.00 10.37
CA GLY A 22 -0.54 5.13 11.28
C GLY A 22 -2.00 5.55 11.45
N TYR A 23 -2.74 5.70 10.35
CA TYR A 23 -4.17 5.97 10.39
C TYR A 23 -4.97 4.89 11.13
N ALA A 24 -4.70 3.61 10.85
CA ALA A 24 -5.36 2.51 11.54
C ALA A 24 -5.12 2.60 13.06
N VAL A 25 -3.89 2.88 13.50
CA VAL A 25 -3.55 3.05 14.93
C VAL A 25 -4.24 4.27 15.53
N LEU A 26 -4.25 5.42 14.84
CA LEU A 26 -4.86 6.66 15.32
C LEU A 26 -6.35 6.48 15.63
N ILE A 27 -7.09 5.68 14.84
CA ILE A 27 -8.51 5.37 15.09
C ILE A 27 -8.70 4.72 16.48
N PHE A 28 -7.77 3.86 16.90
CA PHE A 28 -7.86 3.22 18.21
C PHE A 28 -7.51 4.15 19.38
N LEU A 29 -6.72 5.19 19.12
CA LEU A 29 -6.32 6.19 20.12
C LEU A 29 -7.40 7.22 20.44
N VAL A 30 -8.44 7.35 19.60
CA VAL A 30 -9.53 8.30 19.87
C VAL A 30 -10.38 7.82 21.07
N PRO A 31 -10.44 8.58 22.18
CA PRO A 31 -11.32 8.24 23.30
C PRO A 31 -12.79 8.48 22.92
N ALA A 32 -13.72 7.86 23.63
CA ALA A 32 -15.18 7.99 23.44
C ALA A 32 -15.79 7.40 22.15
N ILE A 33 -15.00 6.81 21.24
CA ILE A 33 -15.54 6.03 20.10
C ILE A 33 -15.76 4.56 20.50
N PRO A 34 -16.96 3.99 20.32
CA PRO A 34 -17.23 2.56 20.52
C PRO A 34 -16.33 1.65 19.69
N LEU A 35 -15.97 0.49 20.24
CA LEU A 35 -15.04 -0.47 19.60
C LEU A 35 -15.48 -0.90 18.19
N TRP A 36 -16.77 -1.14 17.98
CA TRP A 36 -17.28 -1.57 16.67
C TRP A 36 -17.13 -0.50 15.59
N ILE A 37 -17.25 0.78 15.94
CA ILE A 37 -16.98 1.91 15.01
C ILE A 37 -15.49 1.97 14.69
N LYS A 38 -14.62 1.76 15.69
CA LYS A 38 -13.16 1.72 15.47
C LYS A 38 -12.78 0.61 14.51
N LEU A 39 -13.36 -0.58 14.67
CA LEU A 39 -13.13 -1.71 13.78
C LEU A 39 -13.58 -1.39 12.35
N LEU A 40 -14.79 -0.86 12.16
CA LEU A 40 -15.28 -0.44 10.84
C LEU A 40 -14.38 0.63 10.20
N GLY A 41 -13.93 1.61 10.99
CA GLY A 41 -13.02 2.66 10.52
C GLY A 41 -11.64 2.11 10.13
N ALA A 42 -11.12 1.12 10.87
CA ALA A 42 -9.82 0.50 10.61
C ALA A 42 -9.83 -0.44 9.39
N VAL A 43 -10.99 -0.97 9.00
CA VAL A 43 -11.11 -1.83 7.80
C VAL A 43 -10.65 -1.11 6.54
N ILE A 44 -10.98 0.18 6.38
CA ILE A 44 -10.63 0.96 5.19
C ILE A 44 -9.11 1.08 4.99
N PRO A 45 -8.31 1.63 5.93
CA PRO A 45 -6.87 1.74 5.76
C PRO A 45 -6.18 0.38 5.64
N LEU A 46 -6.69 -0.66 6.32
CA LEU A 46 -6.15 -2.02 6.21
C LEU A 46 -6.43 -2.65 4.84
N ALA A 47 -7.63 -2.44 4.27
CA ALA A 47 -7.95 -2.89 2.92
C ALA A 47 -7.05 -2.20 1.89
N LEU A 48 -6.87 -0.88 2.00
CA LEU A 48 -5.96 -0.11 1.14
C LEU A 48 -4.49 -0.54 1.29
N LEU A 49 -4.07 -0.93 2.50
CA LEU A 49 -2.75 -1.50 2.72
C LEU A 49 -2.59 -2.83 1.96
N GLY A 50 -3.60 -3.69 2.03
CA GLY A 50 -3.66 -4.94 1.26
C GLY A 50 -3.55 -4.69 -0.25
N VAL A 51 -4.30 -3.72 -0.77
CA VAL A 51 -4.24 -3.31 -2.18
C VAL A 51 -2.85 -2.78 -2.54
N THR A 52 -2.24 -1.97 -1.69
CA THR A 52 -0.89 -1.42 -1.90
C THR A 52 0.15 -2.54 -2.03
N ILE A 53 0.06 -3.57 -1.18
CA ILE A 53 0.95 -4.74 -1.24
C ILE A 53 0.68 -5.55 -2.51
N TYR A 54 -0.58 -5.78 -2.85
CA TYR A 54 -0.96 -6.51 -4.06
C TYR A 54 -0.41 -5.84 -5.34
N VAL A 55 -0.61 -4.53 -5.48
CA VAL A 55 -0.10 -3.77 -6.63
C VAL A 55 1.43 -3.79 -6.68
N LEU A 56 2.11 -3.66 -5.53
CA LEU A 56 3.57 -3.78 -5.49
C LEU A 56 4.04 -5.17 -5.96
N CYS A 57 3.35 -6.24 -5.56
CA CYS A 57 3.64 -7.60 -6.01
C CYS A 57 3.48 -7.74 -7.53
N GLU A 58 2.39 -7.23 -8.12
CA GLU A 58 2.19 -7.25 -9.58
C GLU A 58 3.29 -6.46 -10.29
N ARG A 59 3.62 -5.24 -9.85
CA ARG A 59 4.72 -4.45 -10.44
C ARG A 59 6.09 -5.15 -10.32
N ILE A 60 6.34 -5.85 -9.22
CA ILE A 60 7.56 -6.66 -9.07
C ILE A 60 7.57 -7.81 -10.08
N LYS A 61 6.44 -8.46 -10.34
CA LYS A 61 6.31 -9.54 -11.33
C LYS A 61 6.55 -9.00 -12.74
N GLU A 62 5.90 -7.92 -13.14
CA GLU A 62 6.05 -7.26 -14.45
C GLU A 62 7.53 -6.90 -14.75
N ILE A 63 8.18 -6.18 -13.82
CA ILE A 63 9.60 -5.79 -13.99
C ILE A 63 10.52 -7.03 -14.07
N ARG A 64 10.13 -8.14 -13.45
CA ARG A 64 10.89 -9.39 -13.51
C ARG A 64 10.63 -10.17 -14.81
N SER A 65 9.38 -10.23 -15.28
CA SER A 65 8.99 -10.89 -16.53
C SER A 65 9.53 -10.15 -17.76
N GLY A 66 9.78 -8.84 -17.63
CA GLY A 66 10.21 -8.01 -18.75
C GLY A 66 9.06 -7.56 -19.65
N GLU A 67 7.83 -7.88 -19.26
CA GLU A 67 6.59 -7.26 -19.76
C GLU A 67 6.40 -5.96 -18.98
N GLU A 68 7.29 -5.00 -19.23
CA GLU A 68 7.10 -3.66 -18.68
C GLU A 68 5.88 -3.08 -19.37
N ASP A 69 4.81 -2.84 -18.60
CA ASP A 69 3.65 -2.05 -19.00
C ASP A 69 4.09 -0.59 -19.15
N ASP A 70 4.83 -0.35 -20.23
CA ASP A 70 5.38 0.95 -20.58
C ASP A 70 4.24 1.78 -21.20
N LEU A 71 3.86 2.84 -20.49
CA LEU A 71 2.93 3.86 -20.96
C LEU A 71 3.42 4.56 -22.26
N ASP A 72 4.67 4.33 -22.67
CA ASP A 72 5.27 4.84 -23.91
C ASP A 72 4.64 4.24 -25.19
N ASN A 73 3.73 3.27 -25.06
CA ASN A 73 3.01 2.65 -26.19
C ASN A 73 1.60 3.22 -26.44
N TYR A 74 1.28 4.38 -25.85
CA TYR A 74 0.01 5.11 -26.04
C TYR A 74 0.19 6.47 -26.72
#